data_AF-A0A3C0I4S8-F1
#
_entry.id   AF-A0A3C0I4S8-F1
#
_cell.length_a   1.000
_cell.length_b   1.000
_cell.length_c   1.000
_cell.angle_alpha   90.00
_cell.angle_beta   90.00
_cell.angle_gamma   90.00
#
_symmetry.space_group_name_H-M   'P 1'
#
loop_
_entity.id
_entity.type
_entity.pdbx_description
1 polymer ?
#
loop_
_entity_poly.entity_id
_entity_poly.type
_entity_poly.pdbx_seq_one_letter_code
_entity_poly.pdbx_strand_id
1 'polypeptide(L)'
;CKIRDKDERGVGDSLCLRLEFKASKGDGQCPAGFTLATPQEARANQQQACAALGEWYIARLAGGGSMDGPGYNCKIRDKDDRGVGDSLCRAGNPAPIQFVASKGDGQCPAGFTLATPQEARANQQQACAALGEWYIARLAGGGSMDGPGYNCKIRDKDERGVGDSLCKKYLN
;
A
#
# COMPACT_ATOMS: atom_id res chain seq x y z
N CYS A 1 4.08 2.34 -17.27
CA CYS A 1 5.04 3.42 -17.57
C CYS A 1 5.93 2.98 -18.72
N LYS A 2 5.91 3.68 -19.86
CA LYS A 2 6.90 3.42 -20.91
C LYS A 2 8.12 4.29 -20.61
N ILE A 3 9.26 3.66 -20.37
CA ILE A 3 10.55 4.33 -20.30
C ILE A 3 10.84 4.85 -21.71
N ARG A 4 11.03 6.17 -21.85
CA ARG A 4 11.73 6.73 -23.00
C ARG A 4 13.14 7.06 -22.53
N ASP A 5 14.11 6.56 -23.29
CA ASP A 5 15.52 6.82 -23.10
C ASP A 5 15.85 8.31 -23.19
N LYS A 6 16.91 8.67 -22.48
CA LYS A 6 17.45 10.01 -22.30
C LYS A 6 17.72 10.68 -23.65
N ASP A 7 17.27 11.91 -23.80
CA ASP A 7 17.95 12.93 -24.60
C ASP A 7 17.85 14.29 -23.90
N GLU A 8 18.98 14.98 -23.85
CA GLU A 8 19.20 16.22 -23.14
C GLU A 8 18.40 17.38 -23.75
N ARG A 9 17.88 18.23 -22.84
CA ARG A 9 17.26 19.57 -23.01
C ARG A 9 15.72 19.60 -22.92
N GLY A 10 15.24 20.21 -21.85
CA GLY A 10 14.03 21.05 -21.87
C GLY A 10 12.71 20.36 -21.50
N VAL A 11 12.25 20.68 -20.29
CA VAL A 11 10.84 20.84 -19.85
C VAL A 11 9.87 19.73 -20.27
N GLY A 12 9.60 18.82 -19.35
CA GLY A 12 8.51 17.88 -19.43
C GLY A 12 8.57 16.85 -18.31
N ASP A 13 8.47 17.29 -17.05
CA ASP A 13 8.20 16.39 -15.92
C ASP A 13 6.81 15.77 -16.11
N SER A 14 6.75 14.74 -16.96
CA SER A 14 5.79 13.67 -16.76
C SER A 14 6.11 13.09 -15.38
N LEU A 15 5.36 13.53 -14.37
CA LEU A 15 5.42 13.12 -12.96
C LEU A 15 5.17 11.61 -12.83
N CYS A 16 6.09 10.80 -13.33
CA CYS A 16 6.21 9.41 -12.95
C CYS A 16 6.76 9.41 -11.53
N LEU A 17 5.85 9.38 -10.57
CA LEU A 17 6.15 9.18 -9.17
C LEU A 17 7.11 8.00 -9.01
N ARG A 18 8.37 8.30 -8.68
CA ARG A 18 9.42 7.28 -8.58
C ARG A 18 9.62 6.96 -7.12
N LEU A 19 9.11 5.82 -6.70
CA LEU A 19 9.45 5.26 -5.41
C LEU A 19 10.92 4.79 -5.47
N GLU A 20 11.71 5.23 -4.51
CA GLU A 20 13.04 4.69 -4.27
C GLU A 20 12.92 3.61 -3.21
N PHE A 21 13.44 2.41 -3.49
CA PHE A 21 13.41 1.29 -2.55
C PHE A 21 14.79 1.04 -1.94
N LYS A 22 14.80 0.65 -0.66
CA LYS A 22 16.02 0.31 0.06
C LYS A 22 15.75 -0.74 1.13
N ALA A 23 16.61 -1.75 1.23
CA ALA A 23 16.61 -2.65 2.38
C ALA A 23 17.15 -1.96 3.64
N SER A 24 16.55 -2.28 4.78
CA SER A 24 17.01 -1.86 6.10
C SER A 24 17.07 -3.07 7.02
N LYS A 25 18.02 -3.08 7.97
CA LYS A 25 18.10 -4.13 8.99
C LYS A 25 17.02 -3.92 10.05
N GLY A 26 16.45 -5.01 10.53
CA GLY A 26 15.43 -5.02 11.58
C GLY A 26 14.00 -5.13 11.03
N ASP A 27 13.13 -5.79 11.80
CA ASP A 27 11.72 -5.99 11.49
C ASP A 27 10.92 -4.69 11.70
N GLY A 28 10.43 -4.10 10.62
CA GLY A 28 9.62 -2.88 10.64
C GLY A 28 10.41 -1.57 10.81
N GLN A 29 11.75 -1.61 10.63
CA GLN A 29 12.62 -0.46 10.86
C GLN A 29 13.09 0.17 9.54
N CYS A 30 12.85 1.48 9.37
CA CYS A 30 13.36 2.25 8.25
C CYS A 30 14.26 3.40 8.71
N PRO A 31 15.29 3.76 7.93
CA PRO A 31 16.11 4.92 8.21
C PRO A 31 15.29 6.22 8.06
N ALA A 32 15.82 7.31 8.63
CA ALA A 32 15.21 8.63 8.48
C ALA A 32 14.97 9.00 7.00
N GLY A 33 13.80 9.56 6.71
CA GLY A 33 13.37 9.90 5.34
C GLY A 33 12.74 8.74 4.56
N PHE A 34 12.67 7.54 5.13
CA PHE A 34 12.04 6.38 4.52
C PHE A 34 10.90 5.85 5.41
N THR A 35 9.96 5.16 4.76
CA THR A 35 8.87 4.44 5.44
C THR A 35 8.77 3.02 4.89
N LEU A 36 8.13 2.09 5.60
CA LEU A 36 7.94 0.74 5.09
C LEU A 36 7.15 0.77 3.77
N ALA A 37 7.64 0.05 2.76
CA ALA A 37 6.89 -0.18 1.54
C ALA A 37 5.66 -1.04 1.81
N THR A 38 4.55 -0.75 1.14
CA THR A 38 3.38 -1.63 1.18
C THR A 38 3.54 -2.82 0.23
N PRO A 39 2.83 -3.95 0.45
CA PRO A 39 2.75 -5.05 -0.52
C PRO A 39 2.36 -4.60 -1.93
N GLN A 40 1.49 -3.60 -2.04
CA GLN A 40 1.09 -3.09 -3.34
C GLN A 40 2.17 -2.26 -4.02
N GLU A 41 2.82 -1.35 -3.30
CA GLU A 41 3.95 -0.57 -3.83
C GLU A 41 5.07 -1.50 -4.32
N ALA A 42 5.35 -2.55 -3.55
CA ALA A 42 6.29 -3.60 -3.92
C ALA A 42 5.84 -4.34 -5.19
N ARG A 43 4.57 -4.71 -5.35
CA ARG A 43 4.07 -5.37 -6.59
C ARG A 43 4.13 -4.44 -7.79
N ALA A 44 3.74 -3.17 -7.63
CA ALA A 44 3.76 -2.19 -8.71
C ALA A 44 5.17 -1.89 -9.23
N ASN A 45 6.19 -2.08 -8.38
CA ASN A 45 7.60 -1.85 -8.69
C ASN A 45 8.46 -3.09 -8.44
N GLN A 46 7.91 -4.30 -8.68
CA GLN A 46 8.49 -5.55 -8.17
C GLN A 46 9.94 -5.75 -8.52
N GLN A 47 10.34 -5.39 -9.75
CA GLN A 47 11.74 -5.49 -10.17
C GLN A 47 12.66 -4.57 -9.34
N GLN A 48 12.27 -3.32 -9.11
CA GLN A 48 13.06 -2.34 -8.36
C GLN A 48 13.06 -2.66 -6.87
N ALA A 49 11.90 -3.01 -6.32
CA ALA A 49 11.74 -3.44 -4.93
C ALA A 49 12.56 -4.69 -4.63
N CYS A 50 12.56 -5.69 -5.52
CA CYS A 50 13.33 -6.91 -5.33
C CYS A 50 14.84 -6.68 -5.46
N ALA A 51 15.26 -5.85 -6.42
CA ALA A 51 16.67 -5.50 -6.60
C ALA A 51 17.25 -4.69 -5.43
N ALA A 52 16.39 -4.02 -4.65
CA ALA A 52 16.81 -3.32 -3.43
C ALA A 52 17.08 -4.26 -2.24
N LEU A 53 16.68 -5.53 -2.34
CA LEU A 53 16.88 -6.56 -1.31
C LEU A 53 18.15 -7.37 -1.58
N GLY A 54 18.79 -7.86 -0.53
CA GLY A 54 19.82 -8.88 -0.64
C GLY A 54 19.23 -10.23 -1.07
N GLU A 55 20.07 -11.11 -1.64
CA GLU A 55 19.65 -12.34 -2.32
C GLU A 55 18.67 -13.20 -1.50
N TRP A 56 18.97 -13.39 -0.21
CA TRP A 56 18.23 -14.27 0.70
C TRP A 56 17.43 -13.51 1.76
N TYR A 57 17.14 -12.23 1.51
CA TYR A 57 16.42 -11.41 2.48
C TYR A 57 14.96 -11.85 2.57
N ILE A 58 14.37 -11.68 3.75
CA ILE A 58 12.93 -11.65 3.95
C ILE A 58 12.65 -10.34 4.65
N ALA A 59 11.99 -9.43 3.94
CA ALA A 59 11.88 -8.04 4.34
C ALA A 59 10.44 -7.70 4.74
N ARG A 60 10.28 -7.09 5.91
CA ARG A 60 9.00 -6.58 6.40
C ARG A 60 8.47 -5.52 5.46
N LEU A 61 7.17 -5.61 5.20
CA LEU A 61 6.38 -4.57 4.55
C LEU A 61 5.41 -3.94 5.55
N ALA A 62 4.93 -2.75 5.22
CA ALA A 62 3.90 -2.08 5.99
C ALA A 62 2.66 -2.98 6.14
N GLY A 63 2.06 -3.00 7.33
CA GLY A 63 0.87 -3.80 7.59
C GLY A 63 1.11 -5.27 7.93
N GLY A 64 2.36 -5.65 8.16
CA GLY A 64 2.71 -7.03 8.49
C GLY A 64 2.89 -7.93 7.27
N GLY A 65 2.91 -7.38 6.05
CA GLY A 65 3.30 -8.12 4.86
C GLY A 65 4.80 -8.44 4.82
N SER A 66 5.23 -9.17 3.81
CA SER A 66 6.66 -9.42 3.56
C SER A 66 6.98 -9.50 2.07
N MET A 67 8.23 -9.20 1.72
CA MET A 67 8.81 -9.45 0.41
C MET A 67 10.09 -10.26 0.56
N ASP A 68 10.20 -11.35 -0.19
CA ASP A 68 11.44 -12.12 -0.25
C ASP A 68 12.43 -11.51 -1.26
N GLY A 69 13.72 -11.76 -1.06
CA GLY A 69 14.79 -11.42 -2.01
C GLY A 69 14.76 -12.27 -3.29
N PRO A 70 15.66 -11.97 -4.25
CA PRO A 70 15.65 -12.64 -5.56
C PRO A 70 15.97 -14.13 -5.49
N GLY A 71 16.78 -14.59 -4.53
CA GLY A 71 17.04 -16.03 -4.32
C GLY A 71 15.78 -16.83 -3.95
N TYR A 72 14.74 -16.14 -3.46
CA TYR A 72 13.43 -16.70 -3.14
C TYR A 72 12.33 -16.28 -4.13
N ASN A 73 12.72 -15.80 -5.32
CA ASN A 73 11.84 -15.36 -6.41
C ASN A 73 10.96 -14.13 -6.09
N CYS A 74 11.43 -13.21 -5.25
CA CYS A 74 10.74 -11.92 -5.04
C CYS A 74 9.28 -12.06 -4.59
N LYS A 75 8.94 -13.10 -3.82
CA LYS A 75 7.55 -13.38 -3.41
C LYS A 75 7.05 -12.29 -2.47
N ILE A 76 5.82 -11.81 -2.70
CA ILE A 76 5.18 -10.77 -1.89
C ILE A 76 3.96 -11.36 -1.20
N ARG A 77 3.88 -11.20 0.12
CA ARG A 77 2.75 -11.62 0.97
C ARG A 77 2.11 -10.39 1.61
N ASP A 78 0.79 -10.33 1.62
CA ASP A 78 0.05 -9.25 2.29
C ASP A 78 0.07 -9.38 3.82
N LYS A 79 0.29 -10.59 4.32
CA LYS A 79 0.41 -10.89 5.75
C LYS A 79 1.45 -11.98 5.97
N ASP A 80 2.32 -11.75 6.94
CA ASP A 80 3.38 -12.65 7.35
C ASP A 80 3.64 -12.46 8.84
N ASP A 81 3.10 -13.35 9.65
CA ASP A 81 3.18 -13.24 11.11
C ASP A 81 4.52 -13.74 11.69
N ARG A 82 5.45 -14.20 10.84
CA ARG A 82 6.81 -14.59 11.24
C ARG A 82 7.61 -13.33 11.58
N GLY A 83 8.51 -13.41 12.56
CA GLY A 83 9.55 -12.38 12.73
C GLY A 83 10.54 -12.44 11.56
N VAL A 84 10.85 -11.30 10.95
CA VAL A 84 11.77 -11.22 9.81
C VAL A 84 12.99 -10.37 10.14
N GLY A 85 14.10 -10.58 9.42
CA GLY A 85 15.39 -9.95 9.76
C GLY A 85 15.59 -8.55 9.18
N ASP A 86 14.81 -8.19 8.16
CA ASP A 86 15.00 -6.99 7.35
C ASP A 86 13.68 -6.29 7.10
N SER A 87 13.73 -5.09 6.53
CA SER A 87 12.59 -4.27 6.11
C SER A 87 12.82 -3.75 4.70
N LEU A 88 11.77 -3.71 3.89
CA LEU A 88 11.80 -3.02 2.62
C LEU A 88 11.22 -1.63 2.83
N CYS A 89 12.09 -0.64 2.71
CA CYS A 89 11.76 0.75 2.91
C CYS A 89 11.63 1.47 1.57
N ARG A 90 10.82 2.52 1.54
CA ARG A 90 10.68 3.40 0.39
C ARG A 90 10.72 4.88 0.76
N ALA A 91 11.26 5.67 -0.17
CA ALA A 91 11.18 7.12 -0.18
C ALA A 91 10.41 7.59 -1.43
N GLY A 92 10.00 8.85 -1.42
CA GLY A 92 9.15 9.45 -2.44
C GLY A 92 7.65 9.34 -2.13
N ASN A 93 6.86 10.06 -2.91
CA ASN A 93 5.41 10.04 -2.78
C ASN A 93 4.86 8.75 -3.42
N PRO A 94 3.89 8.08 -2.79
CA PRO A 94 3.17 6.96 -3.42
C PRO A 94 2.14 7.49 -4.43
N ALA A 95 1.86 6.70 -5.47
CA ALA A 95 0.91 7.07 -6.53
C ALA A 95 -0.40 7.55 -5.89
N PRO A 96 -0.98 8.69 -6.34
CA PRO A 96 -2.20 9.20 -5.75
C PRO A 96 -3.30 8.13 -5.79
N ILE A 97 -3.99 7.98 -4.68
CA ILE A 97 -5.06 6.98 -4.56
C ILE A 97 -6.39 7.71 -4.66
N GLN A 98 -7.24 7.26 -5.58
CA GLN A 98 -8.65 7.61 -5.57
C GLN A 98 -9.39 6.62 -4.68
N PHE A 99 -10.09 7.13 -3.66
CA PHE A 99 -10.99 6.34 -2.81
C PHE A 99 -12.45 6.55 -3.22
N VAL A 100 -13.25 5.49 -3.05
CA VAL A 100 -14.70 5.55 -3.26
C VAL A 100 -15.39 4.58 -2.31
N ALA A 101 -16.52 4.98 -1.73
CA ALA A 101 -17.41 4.06 -1.04
C ALA A 101 -18.22 3.23 -2.06
N SER A 102 -18.45 1.96 -1.74
CA SER A 102 -19.32 1.07 -2.51
C SER A 102 -20.26 0.35 -1.57
N LYS A 103 -21.51 0.14 -1.99
CA LYS A 103 -22.45 -0.69 -1.22
C LYS A 103 -22.05 -2.15 -1.31
N GLY A 104 -22.24 -2.87 -0.21
CA GLY A 104 -21.98 -4.30 -0.10
C GLY A 104 -20.63 -4.62 0.55
N ASP A 105 -20.63 -5.62 1.44
CA ASP A 105 -19.45 -6.11 2.14
C ASP A 105 -18.46 -6.78 1.16
N GLY A 106 -17.28 -6.19 1.01
CA GLY A 106 -16.23 -6.70 0.14
C GLY A 106 -16.44 -6.44 -1.36
N GLN A 107 -17.42 -5.62 -1.75
CA GLN A 107 -17.77 -5.37 -3.15
C GLN A 107 -17.20 -4.04 -3.64
N CYS A 108 -16.48 -4.05 -4.76
CA CYS A 108 -15.97 -2.86 -5.42
C CYS A 108 -16.46 -2.71 -6.86
N PRO A 109 -16.64 -1.47 -7.35
CA PRO A 109 -16.93 -1.20 -8.74
C PRO A 109 -15.82 -1.71 -9.66
N ALA A 110 -16.15 -1.91 -10.94
CA ALA A 110 -15.19 -2.33 -11.94
C ALA A 110 -13.97 -1.37 -11.97
N GLY A 111 -12.76 -1.95 -11.94
CA GLY A 111 -11.51 -1.19 -11.94
C GLY A 111 -11.07 -0.66 -10.57
N PHE A 112 -11.80 -0.98 -9.50
CA PHE A 112 -11.41 -0.70 -8.11
C PHE A 112 -11.17 -2.01 -7.36
N THR A 113 -10.37 -1.92 -6.30
CA THR A 113 -10.16 -3.01 -5.33
C THR A 113 -10.38 -2.49 -3.93
N LEU A 114 -10.60 -3.37 -2.94
CA LEU A 114 -10.67 -2.95 -1.55
C LEU A 114 -9.39 -2.22 -1.14
N ALA A 115 -9.54 -1.11 -0.41
CA ALA A 115 -8.44 -0.46 0.26
C ALA A 115 -7.93 -1.33 1.41
N THR A 116 -6.62 -1.34 1.64
CA THR A 116 -6.06 -1.97 2.83
C THR A 116 -6.16 -1.02 4.03
N PRO A 117 -6.16 -1.52 5.28
CA PRO A 117 -6.02 -0.68 6.47
C PRO A 117 -4.82 0.26 6.43
N GLN A 118 -3.73 -0.13 5.77
CA GLN A 118 -2.51 0.66 5.68
C GLN A 118 -2.69 1.84 4.72
N GLU A 119 -3.30 1.61 3.55
CA GLU A 119 -3.59 2.69 2.60
C GLU A 119 -4.61 3.67 3.13
N ALA A 120 -5.63 3.15 3.83
CA ALA A 120 -6.60 3.97 4.53
C ALA A 120 -5.90 4.84 5.58
N ARG A 121 -4.96 4.32 6.37
CA ARG A 121 -4.19 5.13 7.34
C ARG A 121 -3.27 6.15 6.66
N ALA A 122 -2.56 5.73 5.61
CA ALA A 122 -1.65 6.60 4.88
C ALA A 122 -2.38 7.77 4.19
N ASN A 123 -3.67 7.62 3.90
CA ASN A 123 -4.50 8.62 3.23
C ASN A 123 -5.79 8.90 4.02
N GLN A 124 -5.72 8.91 5.36
CA GLN A 124 -6.91 8.85 6.23
C GLN A 124 -7.93 9.95 5.94
N GLN A 125 -7.48 11.16 5.64
CA GLN A 125 -8.37 12.25 5.29
C GLN A 125 -9.16 11.97 4.00
N GLN A 126 -8.50 11.50 2.95
CA GLN A 126 -9.11 11.20 1.65
C GLN A 126 -9.99 9.96 1.72
N ALA A 127 -9.50 8.92 2.40
CA ALA A 127 -10.23 7.67 2.65
C ALA A 127 -11.51 7.94 3.45
N CYS A 128 -11.44 8.76 4.50
CA CYS A 128 -12.61 9.09 5.31
C CYS A 128 -13.60 9.99 4.59
N ALA A 129 -13.12 10.97 3.81
CA ALA A 129 -13.98 11.85 3.02
C ALA A 129 -14.72 11.10 1.90
N ALA A 130 -14.20 9.96 1.44
CA ALA A 130 -14.87 9.11 0.47
C ALA A 130 -16.05 8.31 1.07
N LEU A 131 -16.15 8.23 2.41
CA LEU A 131 -17.21 7.53 3.12
C LEU A 131 -18.35 8.49 3.49
N GLY A 132 -19.57 7.97 3.56
CA GLY A 132 -20.69 8.68 4.17
C GLY A 132 -20.53 8.75 5.69
N GLU A 133 -21.24 9.70 6.32
CA GLU A 133 -21.08 10.07 7.74
C GLU A 133 -21.08 8.88 8.70
N TRP A 134 -22.03 7.95 8.53
CA TRP A 134 -22.25 6.81 9.41
C TRP A 134 -21.84 5.47 8.80
N TYR A 135 -21.00 5.49 7.77
CA TYR A 135 -20.61 4.27 7.06
C TYR A 135 -19.69 3.43 7.94
N ILE A 136 -19.77 2.11 7.77
CA ILE A 136 -18.74 1.17 8.22
C ILE A 136 -18.37 0.36 7.00
N ALA A 137 -17.14 0.57 6.52
CA ALA A 137 -16.71 0.12 5.22
C ALA A 137 -15.66 -0.99 5.34
N ARG A 138 -15.86 -2.10 4.63
CA ARG A 138 -14.92 -3.21 4.55
C ARG A 138 -13.61 -2.76 3.92
N LEU A 139 -12.51 -3.25 4.50
CA LEU A 139 -11.17 -3.16 3.95
C LEU A 139 -10.66 -4.56 3.57
N ALA A 140 -9.64 -4.59 2.74
CA ALA A 140 -8.94 -5.82 2.37
C ALA A 140 -8.37 -6.52 3.62
N GLY A 141 -8.32 -7.85 3.59
CA GLY A 141 -7.83 -8.64 4.73
C GLY A 141 -8.80 -8.72 5.92
N GLY A 142 -10.04 -8.27 5.76
CA GLY A 142 -11.07 -8.32 6.80
C GLY A 142 -11.07 -7.12 7.75
N GLY A 143 -10.32 -6.05 7.44
CA GLY A 143 -10.36 -4.81 8.21
C GLY A 143 -11.63 -3.99 7.99
N SER A 144 -11.76 -2.87 8.70
CA SER A 144 -12.84 -1.90 8.48
C SER A 144 -12.38 -0.47 8.70
N MET A 145 -13.07 0.47 8.05
CA MET A 145 -12.96 1.90 8.32
C MET A 145 -14.34 2.49 8.57
N ASP A 146 -14.48 3.24 9.66
CA ASP A 146 -15.71 3.97 9.95
C ASP A 146 -15.73 5.32 9.19
N GLY A 147 -16.92 5.85 8.93
CA GLY A 147 -17.13 7.19 8.41
C GLY A 147 -16.79 8.31 9.42
N PRO A 148 -16.87 9.58 8.99
CA PRO A 148 -16.47 10.71 9.82
C PRO A 148 -17.32 10.90 11.08
N GLY A 149 -18.60 10.53 11.06
CA GLY A 149 -19.47 10.56 12.26
C GLY A 149 -19.01 9.61 13.38
N TYR A 150 -18.18 8.62 13.04
CA TYR A 150 -17.53 7.70 13.97
C TYR A 150 -16.02 7.96 14.13
N ASN A 151 -15.54 9.14 13.75
CA ASN A 151 -14.15 9.59 13.83
C ASN A 151 -13.16 8.80 12.94
N CYS A 152 -13.60 8.29 11.79
CA CYS A 152 -12.69 7.69 10.80
C CYS A 152 -11.83 6.53 11.35
N LYS A 153 -12.35 5.76 12.31
CA LYS A 153 -11.58 4.70 12.98
C LYS A 153 -11.25 3.58 12.01
N ILE A 154 -10.01 3.12 12.03
CA ILE A 154 -9.52 2.03 11.17
C ILE A 154 -9.18 0.82 12.04
N ARG A 155 -9.71 -0.35 11.69
CA ARG A 155 -9.45 -1.64 12.33
C ARG A 155 -8.79 -2.57 11.33
N ASP A 156 -7.72 -3.26 11.75
CA ASP A 156 -7.04 -4.24 10.90
C ASP A 156 -7.84 -5.54 10.73
N LYS A 157 -8.74 -5.84 11.68
CA LYS A 157 -9.66 -6.97 11.62
C LYS A 157 -10.99 -6.59 12.24
N ASP A 158 -12.07 -6.93 11.55
CA ASP A 158 -13.43 -6.70 11.98
C ASP A 158 -14.31 -7.86 11.53
N GLU A 159 -14.75 -8.67 12.48
CA GLU A 159 -15.52 -9.89 12.20
C GLU A 159 -17.02 -9.62 12.02
N ARG A 160 -17.46 -8.38 12.25
CA ARG A 160 -18.84 -7.96 12.01
C ARG A 160 -19.09 -7.91 10.49
N GLY A 161 -20.28 -8.32 10.05
CA GLY A 161 -20.74 -7.99 8.71
C GLY A 161 -20.92 -6.48 8.58
N VAL A 162 -20.37 -5.88 7.54
CA VAL A 162 -20.44 -4.42 7.32
C VAL A 162 -21.29 -4.11 6.09
N GLY A 163 -21.91 -2.94 6.05
CA GLY A 163 -22.86 -2.59 4.99
C GLY A 163 -22.18 -2.15 3.68
N ASP A 164 -20.97 -1.62 3.78
CA ASP A 164 -20.29 -0.92 2.69
C ASP A 164 -18.84 -1.41 2.55
N SER A 165 -18.15 -0.95 1.51
CA SER A 165 -16.74 -1.20 1.22
C SER A 165 -16.02 0.09 0.90
N LEU A 166 -14.79 0.24 1.39
CA LEU A 166 -13.91 1.31 0.96
C LEU A 166 -13.03 0.77 -0.16
N CYS A 167 -13.29 1.26 -1.35
CA CYS A 167 -12.62 0.85 -2.57
C CYS A 167 -11.61 1.91 -2.98
N LYS A 168 -10.59 1.48 -3.71
CA LYS A 168 -9.54 2.35 -4.21
C LYS A 168 -9.11 2.00 -5.62
N LYS A 169 -8.45 2.97 -6.25
CA LYS A 169 -7.70 2.82 -7.49
C LYS A 169 -6.50 3.76 -7.45
N TYR A 170 -5.36 3.32 -7.99
CA TYR A 170 -4.22 4.22 -8.17
C TYR A 170 -4.40 5.03 -9.44
N LEU A 171 -4.11 6.32 -9.34
CA LEU A 171 -4.06 7.23 -10.47
C LEU A 171 -2.66 7.11 -11.08
N ASN A 172 -2.61 6.84 -12.38
CA ASN A 172 -1.39 6.74 -13.18
C ASN A 172 -1.11 8.05 -13.89
#